data_AF-A0A961IJ71-F1
#
_entry.id   AF-A0A961IJ71-F1
#
_cell.length_a   1.000
_cell.length_b   1.000
_cell.length_c   1.000
_cell.angle_alpha   90.00
_cell.angle_beta   90.00
_cell.angle_gamma   90.00
#
_symmetry.space_group_name_H-M   'P 1'
#
loop_
_entity.id
_entity.type
_entity.pdbx_description
1 polymer ?
#
loop_
_entity_poly.entity_id
_entity_poly.type
_entity_poly.pdbx_seq_one_letter_code
_entity_poly.pdbx_strand_id
1 'polypeptide(L)' 'YQTGKLVLEAIDRANRELSTTTVVITHNASIALMADRVLGLSDGRIAREERNRHKKAPAEITW' A
#
# COMPACT_ATOMS: atom_id res chain seq x y z
N TYR A 1 -10.13 1.83 12.85
CA TYR A 1 -9.17 2.86 13.31
C TYR A 1 -9.16 4.04 12.36
N GLN A 2 -9.60 5.22 12.80
CA GLN A 2 -9.80 6.40 11.95
C GLN A 2 -8.48 7.08 11.53
N THR A 3 -7.52 7.19 12.43
CA THR A 3 -6.22 7.84 12.17
C THR A 3 -5.40 7.11 11.10
N GLY A 4 -5.42 5.77 11.10
CA GLY A 4 -4.70 4.98 10.10
C GLY A 4 -5.20 5.25 8.67
N LYS A 5 -6.52 5.36 8.48
CA LYS A 5 -7.10 5.69 7.17
C LYS A 5 -6.67 7.09 6.69
N LEU A 6 -6.68 8.08 7.58
CA LEU A 6 -6.25 9.44 7.25
C LEU A 6 -4.80 9.51 6.75
N VAL A 7 -3.90 8.75 7.38
CA VAL A 7 -2.50 8.68 6.93
C VAL A 7 -2.39 8.07 5.53
N LEU A 8 -3.12 6.99 5.27
CA LEU A 8 -3.10 6.33 3.97
C LEU A 8 -3.69 7.21 2.86
N GLU A 9 -4.74 7.99 3.17
CA GLU A 9 -5.29 9.00 2.26
C GLU A 9 -4.29 10.11 1.94
N ALA A 10 -3.54 10.58 2.95
CA ALA A 10 -2.51 11.59 2.74
C ALA A 10 -1.37 11.07 1.83
N ILE A 11 -0.97 9.80 2.02
CA ILE A 11 0.06 9.16 1.19
C ILE A 11 -0.42 8.99 -0.25
N ASP A 12 -1.64 8.47 -0.47
CA ASP A 12 -2.21 8.29 -1.81
C ASP A 12 -2.33 9.63 -2.55
N ARG A 13 -2.85 10.67 -1.87
CA ARG A 13 -2.97 12.01 -2.43
C ARG A 13 -1.60 12.58 -2.81
N ALA A 14 -0.62 12.52 -1.91
CA ALA A 14 0.73 13.02 -2.19
C ALA A 14 1.39 12.28 -3.35
N ASN A 15 1.21 10.96 -3.46
CA ASN A 15 1.74 10.19 -4.59
C ASN A 15 1.16 10.68 -5.93
N ARG A 16 -0.16 10.88 -5.99
CA ARG A 16 -0.87 11.32 -7.20
C ARG A 16 -0.54 12.76 -7.59
N GLU A 17 -0.46 13.66 -6.62
CA GLU A 17 -0.16 15.08 -6.85
C GLU A 17 1.30 15.31 -7.27
N LEU A 18 2.23 14.58 -6.66
CA LEU A 18 3.66 14.75 -6.90
C LEU A 18 4.20 13.86 -8.02
N SER A 19 3.41 12.89 -8.50
CA SER A 19 3.83 11.90 -9.51
C SER A 19 5.12 11.17 -9.14
N THR A 20 5.29 10.85 -7.86
CA THR A 20 6.48 10.17 -7.34
C THR A 20 6.28 8.67 -7.24
N THR A 21 7.36 7.93 -6.98
CA THR A 21 7.25 6.53 -6.55
C THR A 21 7.14 6.49 -5.02
N THR A 22 6.07 5.88 -4.51
CA THR A 22 5.86 5.69 -3.07
C THR A 22 6.03 4.23 -2.69
N VAL A 23 6.82 3.96 -1.65
CA VAL A 23 6.99 2.63 -1.06
C VAL A 23 6.42 2.65 0.35
N VAL A 24 5.51 1.72 0.64
CA VAL A 24 4.92 1.54 1.98
C VAL A 24 5.35 0.20 2.54
N ILE A 25 5.98 0.21 3.72
CA ILE A 25 6.36 -1.01 4.44
C ILE A 25 5.26 -1.28 5.47
N THR A 26 4.65 -2.46 5.39
CA THR A 26 3.55 -2.85 6.29
C THR A 26 3.55 -4.36 6.52
N HIS A 27 3.14 -4.76 7.73
CA HIS A 27 2.82 -6.16 8.05
C HIS A 27 1.32 -6.45 7.86
N ASN A 28 0.49 -5.43 7.59
CA ASN A 28 -0.94 -5.59 7.34
C ASN A 28 -1.19 -5.81 5.84
N ALA A 29 -1.64 -7.02 5.50
CA ALA A 29 -1.92 -7.42 4.12
C ALA A 29 -3.04 -6.60 3.45
N SER A 30 -4.02 -6.12 4.20
CA SER A 30 -5.10 -5.27 3.66
C SER A 30 -4.55 -3.95 3.11
N ILE A 31 -3.56 -3.33 3.77
CA ILE A 31 -2.93 -2.09 3.29
C ILE A 31 -2.22 -2.32 1.95
N ALA A 32 -1.59 -3.50 1.77
CA ALA A 32 -0.89 -3.83 0.54
C ALA A 32 -1.82 -3.83 -0.70
N LEU A 33 -3.13 -4.00 -0.51
CA LEU A 33 -4.13 -3.94 -1.58
C LEU A 33 -4.27 -2.55 -2.22
N MET A 34 -3.74 -1.48 -1.61
CA MET A 34 -3.71 -0.15 -2.23
C MET A 34 -2.54 0.04 -3.21
N ALA A 35 -1.51 -0.79 -3.13
CA ALA A 35 -0.30 -0.63 -3.91
C ALA A 35 -0.47 -1.19 -5.33
N ASP A 36 0.31 -0.69 -6.29
CA ASP A 36 0.37 -1.27 -7.64
C ASP A 36 1.03 -2.67 -7.63
N ARG A 37 2.08 -2.82 -6.81
CA ARG A 37 2.85 -4.06 -6.64
C ARG A 37 3.04 -4.33 -5.16
N VAL A 38 2.97 -5.60 -4.79
CA VAL A 38 3.23 -6.09 -3.44
C VAL A 38 4.45 -6.99 -3.50
N LEU A 39 5.50 -6.62 -2.76
CA LEU A 39 6.71 -7.41 -2.63
C LEU A 39 6.72 -8.04 -1.24
N GLY A 40 6.71 -9.38 -1.20
CA GLY A 40 6.88 -10.12 0.05
C GLY A 40 8.36 -10.34 0.32
N LEU A 41 8.84 -9.88 1.47
CA LEU A 41 10.20 -10.10 1.93
C LEU A 41 10.28 -11.28 2.90
N SER A 42 11.31 -12.12 2.75
CA SER A 42 11.66 -13.21 3.66
C SER A 42 13.17 -13.42 3.63
N ASP A 43 13.81 -13.55 4.79
CA ASP A 43 15.26 -13.76 4.94
C ASP A 43 16.14 -12.81 4.09
N GLY A 44 15.78 -11.52 4.11
CA GLY A 44 16.50 -10.46 3.39
C GLY A 44 16.33 -10.50 1.86
N ARG A 45 15.45 -11.35 1.33
CA ARG A 45 15.21 -11.52 -0.11
C ARG A 45 13.74 -11.26 -0.46
N ILE A 46 13.49 -10.89 -1.72
CA ILE A 46 12.14 -10.88 -2.29
C ILE A 46 11.73 -12.33 -2.51
N ALA A 47 10.75 -12.79 -1.72
CA ALA A 47 10.22 -14.14 -1.77
C ALA A 47 9.01 -14.26 -2.71
N ARG A 48 8.26 -13.18 -2.90
CA ARG A 48 7.15 -13.12 -3.87
C ARG A 48 6.92 -11.71 -4.38
N GLU A 49 6.34 -11.63 -5.57
CA GLU A 49 5.82 -10.42 -6.16
C GLU A 49 4.40 -10.66 -6.67
N GLU A 50 3.50 -9.75 -6.32
CA GLU A 50 2.11 -9.75 -6.79
C GLU A 50 1.76 -8.37 -7.35
N ARG A 51 0.98 -8.33 -8.42
CA ARG A 51 0.45 -7.08 -8.99
C ARG A 51 -1.04 -7.00 -8.72
N ASN A 52 -1.49 -5.93 -8.07
CA ASN A 52 -2.92 -5.71 -7.87
C ASN A 52 -3.56 -5.31 -9.19
N ARG A 53 -4.47 -6.15 -9.71
CA ARG A 53 -5.28 -5.83 -10.90
C ARG A 53 -6.23 -4.67 -10.63
N HIS A 54 -6.76 -4.62 -9.41
CA HIS A 54 -7.63 -3.56 -8.92
C HIS A 54 -7.11 -3.11 -7.57
N LYS A 55 -6.55 -1.89 -7.52
CA LYS A 55 -6.10 -1.30 -6.27
C LYS A 55 -7.30 -0.85 -5.45
N LYS A 56 -7.26 -1.07 -4.14
CA LYS A 56 -8.25 -0.52 -3.22
C LYS A 56 -7.89 0.91 -2.85
N ALA A 57 -8.89 1.79 -2.83
CA ALA A 57 -8.75 3.11 -2.24
C ALA A 57 -8.52 2.97 -0.71
N PRO A 58 -7.82 3.93 -0.07
CA PRO A 58 -7.64 3.94 1.39
C PRO A 58 -8.95 3.77 2.19
N ALA A 59 -10.06 4.32 1.68
CA ALA A 59 -11.38 4.22 2.29
C ALA A 59 -11.91 2.78 2.37
N GLU A 60 -11.57 1.94 1.38
CA GLU A 60 -12.01 0.53 1.25
C GLU A 60 -11.18 -0.44 2.11
N ILE A 61 -10.11 0.04 2.75
CA ILE A 61 -9.26 -0.81 3.59
C ILE A 61 -9.99 -1.13 4.90
N THR A 62 -10.16 -2.42 5.14
CA THR A 62 -10.66 -3.00 6.39
C THR A 62 -9.52 -3.66 7.14
N TRP A 63 -9.44 -3.38 8.44
CA TRP A 63 -8.39 -3.88 9.34
C TRP A 63 -8.85 -5.15 10.03
#